data_AF-A0A3N2NIL8-F1
#
_entry.id   AF-A0A3N2NIL8-F1
#
_cell.length_a   1.000
_cell.length_b   1.000
_cell.length_c   1.000
_cell.angle_alpha   90.00
_cell.angle_beta   90.00
_cell.angle_gamma   90.00
#
_symmetry.space_group_name_H-M   'P 1'
#
loop_
_entity.id
_entity.type
_entity.pdbx_description
1 polymer ?
#
loop_
_entity_poly.entity_id
_entity_poly.type
_entity_poly.pdbx_seq_one_letter_code
_entity_poly.pdbx_strand_id
1 'polypeptide(L)'
;MRSGALCRSSSGPLPLSRRHRHPLSRAEHVGDSHNLPHSARSGVYHRLMHTPRPRQRTHGIFRHLCLQRLLCPLHRLGRLHGPRRHKLTVLSHIIIYTAKIITPRMKKILASLLLVLMAVTVSAAERSLSLKGTVSALRVSAGVDVTYIPDTLRAKVLITGPAKNITNVKVTLRKGVLHIYGESDTKQSLLSLFGIGGGHPLKDVKVTLYAPHVARMSTSSGAELEVPAPVNVPGQDAEITASSGSDISIEWLTCGSLQCNTSSGADIDIDILTTKTAAFDASSGSDIDIDAVTADSLTADATSGGDISIAGAANTATVKASSGGSINVRKLSCPAITTDKSTGGTIKK
;
A
#
# COMPACT_ATOMS: atom_id res chain seq x y z
N MET A 1 67.86 39.68 -17.82
CA MET A 1 68.12 40.51 -19.04
C MET A 1 67.07 40.17 -20.11
N ARG A 2 67.10 40.88 -21.26
CA ARG A 2 66.29 40.72 -22.49
C ARG A 2 66.09 39.23 -22.93
N SER A 3 65.09 38.78 -23.69
CA SER A 3 63.98 39.36 -24.51
C SER A 3 63.02 38.20 -24.93
N GLY A 4 61.85 38.36 -25.58
CA GLY A 4 61.10 39.54 -26.03
C GLY A 4 60.58 39.47 -27.49
N ALA A 5 59.44 38.83 -27.75
CA ALA A 5 58.61 38.88 -28.99
C ALA A 5 57.24 38.19 -28.73
N LEU A 6 56.01 38.69 -28.98
CA LEU A 6 55.44 39.93 -29.56
C LEU A 6 54.99 39.92 -31.04
N CYS A 7 53.72 39.52 -31.29
CA CYS A 7 52.73 40.00 -32.30
C CYS A 7 51.43 39.17 -32.12
N ARG A 8 50.16 39.65 -32.20
CA ARG A 8 49.41 40.50 -33.17
C ARG A 8 49.27 39.86 -34.57
N SER A 9 48.16 39.89 -35.32
CA SER A 9 46.70 40.11 -35.09
C SER A 9 45.97 39.68 -36.43
N SER A 10 44.68 39.85 -36.78
CA SER A 10 43.44 40.47 -36.22
C SER A 10 42.21 40.08 -37.10
N SER A 11 40.97 40.25 -36.57
CA SER A 11 39.68 40.40 -37.30
C SER A 11 39.09 39.25 -38.16
N GLY A 12 37.74 39.22 -38.27
CA GLY A 12 36.96 38.31 -39.15
C GLY A 12 36.75 38.84 -40.60
N PRO A 13 35.76 38.38 -41.39
CA PRO A 13 34.37 38.09 -40.99
C PRO A 13 33.73 36.81 -41.60
N LEU A 14 32.39 36.70 -41.52
CA LEU A 14 31.54 35.64 -42.08
C LEU A 14 31.45 35.65 -43.62
N PRO A 15 31.11 34.49 -44.24
CA PRO A 15 30.20 34.45 -45.39
C PRO A 15 28.99 33.53 -45.18
N LEU A 16 27.94 33.74 -45.99
CA LEU A 16 26.66 33.02 -45.96
C LEU A 16 26.57 31.91 -47.03
N SER A 17 25.59 31.02 -46.84
CA SER A 17 24.88 30.24 -47.88
C SER A 17 25.58 29.02 -48.50
N ARG A 18 25.00 27.84 -48.24
CA ARG A 18 24.20 27.17 -49.28
C ARG A 18 23.08 26.32 -48.69
N ARG A 19 22.00 26.17 -49.46
CA ARG A 19 20.82 25.34 -49.14
C ARG A 19 21.00 23.95 -49.75
N HIS A 20 20.47 22.92 -49.08
CA HIS A 20 19.87 21.78 -49.80
C HIS A 20 18.41 21.63 -49.36
N ARG A 21 17.54 21.40 -50.36
CA ARG A 21 16.13 20.98 -50.20
C ARG A 21 16.01 19.56 -50.71
N HIS A 22 15.02 18.80 -50.23
CA HIS A 22 14.11 17.91 -50.96
C HIS A 22 13.33 17.04 -49.94
N PRO A 23 12.14 16.51 -50.27
CA PRO A 23 11.02 17.20 -50.90
C PRO A 23 9.70 17.02 -50.10
N LEU A 24 8.61 17.60 -50.61
CA LEU A 24 7.25 17.38 -50.11
C LEU A 24 6.65 16.10 -50.70
N SER A 25 5.87 15.37 -49.90
CA SER A 25 4.85 14.42 -50.38
C SER A 25 3.59 14.55 -49.50
N ARG A 26 2.69 15.45 -49.90
CA ARG A 26 1.36 15.63 -49.29
C ARG A 26 0.43 14.55 -49.85
N ALA A 27 0.02 13.59 -49.01
CA ALA A 27 -1.04 12.65 -49.37
C ALA A 27 -2.40 13.30 -49.14
N GLU A 28 -3.21 13.40 -50.19
CA GLU A 28 -4.63 13.74 -50.10
C GLU A 28 -5.43 12.45 -49.90
N HIS A 29 -6.54 12.53 -49.19
CA HIS A 29 -7.64 11.58 -49.41
C HIS A 29 -8.98 12.31 -49.34
N VAL A 30 -9.58 12.47 -50.52
CA VAL A 30 -10.99 12.86 -50.68
C VAL A 30 -11.87 11.62 -50.45
N GLY A 31 -13.08 11.80 -49.95
CA GLY A 31 -14.01 10.72 -49.63
C GLY A 31 -15.37 11.25 -49.16
N ASP A 32 -16.14 11.80 -50.08
CA ASP A 32 -17.48 12.34 -49.85
C ASP A 32 -18.59 11.26 -49.84
N SER A 33 -19.75 11.65 -49.27
CA SER A 33 -21.11 11.07 -49.40
C SER A 33 -21.33 9.59 -48.96
N HIS A 34 -22.43 9.21 -48.30
CA HIS A 34 -23.84 9.53 -48.60
C HIS A 34 -24.81 9.54 -47.38
N ASN A 35 -26.03 10.00 -47.65
CA ASN A 35 -27.15 10.18 -46.72
C ASN A 35 -28.00 8.92 -46.43
N LEU A 36 -28.42 8.76 -45.16
CA LEU A 36 -29.80 8.40 -44.71
C LEU A 36 -30.37 7.00 -45.11
N PRO A 37 -31.57 6.54 -44.64
CA PRO A 37 -32.60 7.21 -43.82
C PRO A 37 -33.15 6.44 -42.59
N HIS A 38 -34.09 7.09 -41.87
CA HIS A 38 -34.97 6.48 -40.87
C HIS A 38 -36.07 5.59 -41.47
N SER A 39 -36.37 4.46 -40.82
CA SER A 39 -37.74 3.96 -40.52
C SER A 39 -37.62 2.82 -39.47
N ALA A 40 -38.46 2.64 -38.43
CA ALA A 40 -39.89 2.84 -38.20
C ALA A 40 -40.79 1.62 -38.53
N ARG A 41 -40.83 0.65 -37.60
CA ARG A 41 -41.90 -0.34 -37.31
C ARG A 41 -41.56 -0.99 -35.97
N SER A 42 -42.35 -0.96 -34.89
CA SER A 42 -43.71 -1.52 -34.70
C SER A 42 -43.81 -3.03 -35.00
N GLY A 43 -43.94 -3.84 -33.95
CA GLY A 43 -43.92 -5.30 -34.02
C GLY A 43 -44.47 -5.94 -32.74
N VAL A 44 -45.80 -5.95 -32.59
CA VAL A 44 -46.48 -6.59 -31.45
C VAL A 44 -46.48 -8.10 -31.60
N TYR A 45 -46.01 -8.84 -30.59
CA TYR A 45 -46.20 -10.29 -30.51
C TYR A 45 -46.81 -10.73 -29.17
N HIS A 46 -48.07 -11.14 -29.24
CA HIS A 46 -48.82 -11.76 -28.14
C HIS A 46 -48.66 -13.30 -28.19
N ARG A 47 -47.99 -13.89 -27.21
CA ARG A 47 -48.18 -15.29 -26.74
C ARG A 47 -47.54 -15.43 -25.36
N LEU A 48 -48.29 -15.65 -24.28
CA LEU A 48 -48.91 -16.92 -23.89
C LEU A 48 -47.92 -18.10 -23.94
N MET A 49 -47.39 -18.51 -22.79
CA MET A 49 -47.68 -19.85 -22.25
C MET A 49 -47.35 -19.99 -20.74
N HIS A 50 -48.13 -20.86 -20.10
CA HIS A 50 -47.93 -21.58 -18.82
C HIS A 50 -47.10 -21.00 -17.67
N THR A 51 -47.82 -20.73 -16.57
CA THR A 51 -47.33 -21.06 -15.21
C THR A 51 -47.75 -22.48 -14.83
N PRO A 52 -46.96 -23.22 -14.02
CA PRO A 52 -47.42 -24.38 -13.27
C PRO A 52 -47.48 -24.07 -11.77
N ARG A 53 -48.64 -24.31 -11.14
CA ARG A 53 -48.75 -24.50 -9.67
C ARG A 53 -48.40 -25.96 -9.32
N PRO A 54 -48.07 -26.22 -8.05
CA PRO A 54 -48.85 -27.24 -7.33
C PRO A 54 -49.57 -26.69 -6.10
N ARG A 55 -50.57 -27.44 -5.62
CA ARG A 55 -51.40 -27.11 -4.46
C ARG A 55 -50.92 -27.87 -3.20
N GLN A 56 -50.87 -27.13 -2.09
CA GLN A 56 -51.44 -27.45 -0.77
C GLN A 56 -51.22 -28.82 -0.07
N ARG A 57 -50.76 -28.70 1.19
CA ARG A 57 -51.31 -29.30 2.43
C ARG A 57 -51.52 -30.83 2.56
N THR A 58 -50.94 -31.36 3.62
CA THR A 58 -51.69 -32.04 4.70
C THR A 58 -51.17 -31.58 6.09
N HIS A 59 -52.00 -31.68 7.14
CA HIS A 59 -51.60 -31.46 8.55
C HIS A 59 -51.20 -32.79 9.21
N GLY A 60 -50.34 -32.76 10.25
CA GLY A 60 -49.70 -33.99 10.78
C GLY A 60 -49.45 -34.13 12.30
N ILE A 61 -49.92 -33.20 13.15
CA ILE A 61 -50.11 -33.36 14.62
C ILE A 61 -48.87 -33.66 15.52
N PHE A 62 -48.76 -32.91 16.63
CA PHE A 62 -47.84 -33.13 17.75
C PHE A 62 -47.99 -34.52 18.41
N ARG A 63 -46.87 -35.11 18.88
CA ARG A 63 -46.85 -35.82 20.17
C ARG A 63 -45.53 -35.61 20.93
N HIS A 64 -45.61 -35.74 22.25
CA HIS A 64 -44.60 -35.36 23.24
C HIS A 64 -43.80 -36.58 23.76
N LEU A 65 -42.75 -36.32 24.56
CA LEU A 65 -41.81 -37.26 25.20
C LEU A 65 -40.80 -37.91 24.22
N CYS A 66 -39.57 -38.27 24.62
CA CYS A 66 -38.96 -38.28 25.97
C CYS A 66 -37.54 -37.67 25.96
N LEU A 67 -37.19 -36.84 26.95
CA LEU A 67 -35.90 -36.15 27.06
C LEU A 67 -34.96 -36.79 28.10
N GLN A 68 -34.65 -38.09 27.96
CA GLN A 68 -33.67 -38.78 28.81
C GLN A 68 -32.91 -39.87 28.05
N ARG A 69 -31.68 -39.58 27.60
CA ARG A 69 -30.54 -40.51 27.38
C ARG A 69 -29.34 -39.78 26.76
N LEU A 70 -28.70 -38.90 27.53
CA LEU A 70 -27.45 -38.22 27.16
C LEU A 70 -26.45 -38.23 28.33
N LEU A 71 -26.17 -39.43 28.83
CA LEU A 71 -25.11 -39.72 29.80
C LEU A 71 -24.37 -40.99 29.34
N CYS A 72 -23.10 -40.82 28.96
CA CYS A 72 -22.23 -41.90 28.51
C CYS A 72 -21.53 -42.59 29.71
N PRO A 73 -21.37 -43.92 29.70
CA PRO A 73 -20.36 -44.60 30.49
C PRO A 73 -19.05 -44.69 29.70
N LEU A 74 -18.14 -43.73 29.88
CA LEU A 74 -16.77 -43.77 29.31
C LEU A 74 -15.91 -44.79 30.07
N HIS A 75 -16.11 -46.09 29.78
CA HIS A 75 -15.55 -47.18 30.58
C HIS A 75 -14.32 -47.87 29.98
N ARG A 76 -13.37 -47.11 29.40
CA ARG A 76 -12.02 -47.60 29.04
C ARG A 76 -10.97 -46.49 29.04
N LEU A 77 -10.15 -46.45 30.10
CA LEU A 77 -8.68 -46.52 30.06
C LEU A 77 -8.13 -46.23 31.47
N GLY A 78 -7.37 -47.16 32.02
CA GLY A 78 -6.65 -46.98 33.29
C GLY A 78 -5.19 -46.59 33.09
N ARG A 79 -4.49 -46.37 34.21
CA ARG A 79 -3.04 -46.09 34.33
C ARG A 79 -2.58 -44.71 33.82
N LEU A 80 -2.53 -43.75 34.74
CA LEU A 80 -1.40 -42.83 34.89
C LEU A 80 -1.27 -42.49 36.39
N HIS A 81 -0.06 -42.62 36.95
CA HIS A 81 0.24 -42.27 38.34
C HIS A 81 0.69 -40.81 38.44
N GLY A 82 0.36 -40.11 39.54
CA GLY A 82 0.92 -38.79 39.82
C GLY A 82 0.13 -37.95 40.84
N PRO A 83 0.79 -37.12 41.68
CA PRO A 83 0.15 -36.35 42.74
C PRO A 83 -0.52 -35.06 42.23
N ARG A 84 -1.55 -35.18 41.39
CA ARG A 84 -2.40 -34.04 40.96
C ARG A 84 -3.89 -34.20 41.28
N ARG A 85 -4.29 -35.26 42.00
CA ARG A 85 -5.72 -35.55 42.29
C ARG A 85 -6.42 -34.60 43.27
N HIS A 86 -5.71 -33.89 44.16
CA HIS A 86 -6.34 -33.09 45.22
C HIS A 86 -6.76 -31.66 44.82
N LYS A 87 -6.32 -31.10 43.68
CA LYS A 87 -6.78 -29.76 43.22
C LYS A 87 -7.97 -29.80 42.26
N LEU A 88 -8.21 -30.91 41.54
CA LEU A 88 -9.36 -31.02 40.63
C LEU A 88 -10.69 -31.35 41.36
N THR A 89 -10.64 -32.06 42.49
CA THR A 89 -11.84 -32.52 43.22
C THR A 89 -12.54 -31.44 44.03
N VAL A 90 -11.85 -30.34 44.39
CA VAL A 90 -12.47 -29.20 45.10
C VAL A 90 -13.21 -28.29 44.10
N LEU A 91 -12.61 -28.02 42.94
CA LEU A 91 -13.22 -27.23 41.86
C LEU A 91 -14.53 -27.86 41.35
N SER A 92 -14.58 -29.18 41.18
CA SER A 92 -15.82 -29.85 40.73
C SER A 92 -16.98 -29.69 41.72
N HIS A 93 -16.72 -29.72 43.04
CA HIS A 93 -17.75 -29.52 44.05
C HIS A 93 -18.30 -28.09 44.07
N ILE A 94 -17.44 -27.07 43.90
CA ILE A 94 -17.88 -25.65 43.84
C ILE A 94 -18.80 -25.41 42.63
N ILE A 95 -18.49 -26.01 41.47
CA ILE A 95 -19.31 -25.93 40.26
C ILE A 95 -20.67 -26.64 40.46
N ILE A 96 -20.69 -27.79 41.13
CA ILE A 96 -21.93 -28.53 41.43
C ILE A 96 -22.81 -27.78 42.44
N TYR A 97 -22.22 -27.14 43.46
CA TYR A 97 -22.98 -26.42 44.49
C TYR A 97 -23.63 -25.14 43.94
N THR A 98 -22.88 -24.35 43.17
CA THR A 98 -23.39 -23.13 42.52
C THR A 98 -24.51 -23.44 41.51
N ALA A 99 -24.41 -24.54 40.76
CA ALA A 99 -25.46 -24.98 39.84
C ALA A 99 -26.82 -25.30 40.50
N LYS A 100 -26.86 -25.49 41.83
CA LYS A 100 -28.06 -25.90 42.58
C LYS A 100 -28.91 -24.73 43.12
N ILE A 101 -28.32 -23.54 43.26
CA ILE A 101 -28.99 -22.33 43.81
C ILE A 101 -29.66 -21.49 42.70
N ILE A 102 -29.17 -21.60 41.46
CA ILE A 102 -29.63 -20.76 40.34
C ILE A 102 -31.02 -21.21 39.85
N THR A 103 -32.02 -20.34 40.02
CA THR A 103 -33.41 -20.55 39.58
C THR A 103 -33.53 -20.77 38.06
N PRO A 104 -34.58 -21.46 37.57
CA PRO A 104 -34.73 -21.75 36.13
C PRO A 104 -34.92 -20.50 35.24
N ARG A 105 -35.25 -19.32 35.81
CA ARG A 105 -35.21 -18.05 35.09
C ARG A 105 -33.77 -17.53 34.92
N MET A 106 -32.97 -17.54 36.00
CA MET A 106 -31.58 -17.10 35.96
C MET A 106 -30.70 -17.98 35.04
N LYS A 107 -30.96 -19.29 34.96
CA LYS A 107 -30.25 -20.18 34.00
C LYS A 107 -30.46 -19.78 32.54
N LYS A 108 -31.63 -19.25 32.17
CA LYS A 108 -31.89 -18.75 30.80
C LYS A 108 -31.16 -17.43 30.54
N ILE A 109 -31.16 -16.51 31.51
CA ILE A 109 -30.46 -15.22 31.42
C ILE A 109 -28.95 -15.43 31.30
N LEU A 110 -28.37 -16.33 32.11
CA LEU A 110 -26.95 -16.66 32.06
C LEU A 110 -26.57 -17.34 30.73
N ALA A 111 -27.43 -18.21 30.19
CA ALA A 111 -27.22 -18.84 28.89
C ALA A 111 -27.29 -17.83 27.73
N SER A 112 -28.22 -16.86 27.75
CA SER A 112 -28.24 -15.79 26.74
C SER A 112 -27.05 -14.84 26.86
N LEU A 113 -26.59 -14.54 28.08
CA LEU A 113 -25.41 -13.71 28.29
C LEU A 113 -24.13 -14.39 27.77
N LEU A 114 -23.99 -15.70 27.99
CA LEU A 114 -22.89 -16.50 27.46
C LEU A 114 -22.93 -16.63 25.93
N LEU A 115 -24.13 -16.70 25.33
CA LEU A 115 -24.32 -16.73 23.89
C LEU A 115 -23.95 -15.39 23.23
N VAL A 116 -24.25 -14.26 23.89
CA VAL A 116 -23.80 -12.92 23.45
C VAL A 116 -22.29 -12.77 23.62
N LEU A 117 -21.69 -13.30 24.69
CA LEU A 117 -20.25 -13.23 24.91
C LEU A 117 -19.44 -14.02 23.86
N MET A 118 -20.03 -15.08 23.29
CA MET A 118 -19.46 -15.85 22.18
C MET A 118 -19.61 -15.18 20.81
N ALA A 119 -20.32 -14.05 20.70
CA ALA A 119 -20.61 -13.41 19.41
C ALA A 119 -19.49 -12.47 18.90
N VAL A 120 -18.49 -12.14 19.72
CA VAL A 120 -17.42 -11.18 19.37
C VAL A 120 -16.02 -11.73 19.65
N THR A 121 -15.74 -12.94 19.17
CA THR A 121 -14.37 -13.34 18.83
C THR A 121 -14.21 -13.28 17.31
N VAL A 122 -13.97 -12.08 16.77
CA VAL A 122 -13.48 -11.93 15.41
C VAL A 122 -12.09 -12.53 15.36
N SER A 123 -12.01 -13.81 14.99
CA SER A 123 -10.76 -14.54 14.83
C SER A 123 -10.05 -14.06 13.58
N ALA A 124 -9.40 -12.89 13.67
CA ALA A 124 -8.39 -12.48 12.72
C ALA A 124 -7.38 -13.65 12.60
N ALA A 125 -7.21 -14.15 11.38
CA ALA A 125 -6.24 -15.19 11.14
C ALA A 125 -4.85 -14.56 11.10
N GLU A 126 -3.85 -15.30 11.59
CA GLU A 126 -2.45 -14.89 11.55
C GLU A 126 -1.68 -15.81 10.60
N ARG A 127 -0.88 -15.22 9.71
CA ARG A 127 0.10 -15.92 8.88
C ARG A 127 1.45 -15.25 9.03
N SER A 128 2.32 -15.85 9.85
CA SER A 128 3.71 -15.43 9.97
C SER A 128 4.62 -16.21 9.00
N LEU A 129 5.58 -15.50 8.39
CA LEU A 129 6.53 -16.00 7.40
C LEU A 129 7.95 -15.55 7.79
N SER A 130 8.78 -16.50 8.24
CA SER A 130 10.20 -16.25 8.52
C SER A 130 11.04 -16.41 7.25
N LEU A 131 11.69 -15.34 6.81
CA LEU A 131 12.49 -15.32 5.59
C LEU A 131 13.92 -15.86 5.83
N LYS A 132 14.48 -16.50 4.81
CA LYS A 132 15.87 -16.99 4.82
C LYS A 132 16.69 -16.20 3.79
N GLY A 133 17.55 -15.32 4.28
CA GLY A 133 18.42 -14.47 3.48
C GLY A 133 18.45 -13.03 4.01
N THR A 134 19.41 -12.25 3.53
CA THR A 134 19.48 -10.80 3.80
C THR A 134 18.42 -10.08 2.98
N VAL A 135 17.70 -9.14 3.59
CA VAL A 135 16.86 -8.17 2.87
C VAL A 135 17.70 -6.90 2.66
N SER A 136 17.72 -6.38 1.44
CA SER A 136 18.53 -5.22 1.04
C SER A 136 17.76 -4.18 0.22
N ALA A 137 16.51 -4.47 -0.14
CA ALA A 137 15.53 -3.53 -0.65
C ALA A 137 14.11 -4.06 -0.37
N LEU A 138 13.15 -3.15 -0.16
CA LEU A 138 11.73 -3.46 -0.02
C LEU A 138 10.98 -3.03 -1.28
N ARG A 139 10.07 -3.86 -1.77
CA ARG A 139 9.13 -3.48 -2.83
C ARG A 139 7.72 -3.96 -2.50
N VAL A 140 6.83 -3.01 -2.24
CA VAL A 140 5.40 -3.27 -1.97
C VAL A 140 4.60 -2.91 -3.22
N SER A 141 3.60 -3.72 -3.61
CA SER A 141 2.72 -3.32 -4.72
C SER A 141 1.34 -3.95 -4.73
N ALA A 142 0.45 -3.38 -5.55
CA ALA A 142 -0.89 -3.91 -5.84
C ALA A 142 -1.81 -4.00 -4.61
N GLY A 143 -2.11 -2.86 -3.97
CA GLY A 143 -3.18 -2.77 -2.97
C GLY A 143 -2.87 -3.33 -1.59
N VAL A 144 -1.59 -3.40 -1.19
CA VAL A 144 -1.16 -3.97 0.10
C VAL A 144 -0.61 -2.89 1.02
N ASP A 145 -1.16 -2.82 2.23
CA ASP A 145 -0.78 -1.89 3.28
C ASP A 145 0.28 -2.57 4.18
N VAL A 146 1.49 -2.01 4.25
CA VAL A 146 2.63 -2.58 4.97
C VAL A 146 3.18 -1.61 6.02
N THR A 147 3.12 -1.99 7.30
CA THR A 147 3.95 -1.35 8.33
C THR A 147 5.32 -2.03 8.36
N TYR A 148 6.38 -1.30 8.08
CA TYR A 148 7.76 -1.76 8.24
C TYR A 148 8.34 -1.24 9.55
N ILE A 149 8.73 -2.18 10.42
CA ILE A 149 9.42 -1.93 11.68
C ILE A 149 10.87 -2.41 11.53
N PRO A 150 11.87 -1.51 11.52
CA PRO A 150 13.26 -1.90 11.54
C PRO A 150 13.62 -2.67 12.82
N ASP A 151 14.19 -3.87 12.67
CA ASP A 151 14.58 -4.76 13.76
C ASP A 151 15.92 -5.44 13.42
N THR A 152 16.78 -5.57 14.42
CA THR A 152 18.09 -6.24 14.34
C THR A 152 18.03 -7.74 14.01
N LEU A 153 16.86 -8.36 14.12
CA LEU A 153 16.65 -9.80 13.93
C LEU A 153 16.43 -10.22 12.47
N ARG A 154 16.19 -11.51 12.26
CA ARG A 154 15.91 -12.10 10.94
C ARG A 154 14.57 -11.61 10.40
N ALA A 155 14.53 -11.28 9.11
CA ALA A 155 13.32 -10.75 8.49
C ALA A 155 12.11 -11.69 8.64
N LYS A 156 11.02 -11.15 9.22
CA LYS A 156 9.76 -11.83 9.51
C LYS A 156 8.62 -10.98 8.98
N VAL A 157 7.76 -11.57 8.16
CA VAL A 157 6.49 -10.93 7.76
C VAL A 157 5.36 -11.52 8.61
N LEU A 158 4.49 -10.67 9.10
CA LEU A 158 3.26 -10.98 9.82
C LEU A 158 2.10 -10.49 8.95
N ILE A 159 1.15 -11.36 8.60
CA ILE A 159 -0.03 -11.00 7.81
C ILE A 159 -1.27 -11.32 8.65
N THR A 160 -2.09 -10.33 8.92
CA THR A 160 -3.25 -10.42 9.84
C THR A 160 -4.51 -9.92 9.15
N GLY A 161 -5.63 -10.63 9.28
CA GLY A 161 -6.91 -10.21 8.71
C GLY A 161 -7.94 -11.35 8.54
N PRO A 162 -8.96 -11.17 7.68
CA PRO A 162 -9.87 -12.24 7.32
C PRO A 162 -9.15 -13.40 6.62
N ALA A 163 -9.38 -14.63 7.07
CA ALA A 163 -8.70 -15.83 6.55
C ALA A 163 -8.81 -16.05 5.03
N LYS A 164 -9.82 -15.46 4.37
CA LYS A 164 -10.03 -15.50 2.91
C LYS A 164 -9.13 -14.54 2.12
N ASN A 165 -8.58 -13.51 2.76
CA ASN A 165 -7.88 -12.42 2.09
C ASN A 165 -6.36 -12.56 2.28
N ILE A 166 -5.91 -13.17 3.40
CA ILE A 166 -4.50 -13.44 3.73
C ILE A 166 -3.78 -14.33 2.69
N THR A 167 -4.51 -15.16 1.95
CA THR A 167 -3.98 -15.99 0.84
C THR A 167 -3.55 -15.17 -0.37
N ASN A 168 -4.11 -13.98 -0.53
CA ASN A 168 -3.95 -13.13 -1.70
C ASN A 168 -2.63 -12.33 -1.59
N VAL A 169 -2.18 -12.01 -0.37
CA VAL A 169 -0.85 -11.44 -0.13
C VAL A 169 0.24 -12.48 -0.43
N LYS A 170 1.10 -12.15 -1.39
CA LYS A 170 2.32 -12.89 -1.73
C LYS A 170 3.55 -12.17 -1.19
N VAL A 171 4.51 -12.96 -0.73
CA VAL A 171 5.79 -12.49 -0.18
C VAL A 171 6.89 -13.32 -0.81
N THR A 172 7.80 -12.71 -1.57
CA THR A 172 8.92 -13.41 -2.20
C THR A 172 10.23 -12.61 -2.07
N LEU A 173 11.27 -13.23 -1.50
CA LEU A 173 12.62 -12.66 -1.44
C LEU A 173 13.40 -13.10 -2.68
N ARG A 174 13.82 -12.15 -3.53
CA ARG A 174 14.52 -12.41 -4.80
C ARG A 174 15.79 -11.56 -4.88
N LYS A 175 16.96 -12.18 -4.92
CA LYS A 175 18.28 -11.49 -4.98
C LYS A 175 18.48 -10.41 -3.88
N GLY A 176 17.85 -10.57 -2.71
CA GLY A 176 17.88 -9.59 -1.60
C GLY A 176 16.75 -8.56 -1.62
N VAL A 177 16.01 -8.43 -2.72
CA VAL A 177 14.79 -7.60 -2.81
C VAL A 177 13.60 -8.38 -2.24
N LEU A 178 12.94 -7.84 -1.22
CA LEU A 178 11.73 -8.40 -0.65
C LEU A 178 10.50 -7.81 -1.36
N HIS A 179 9.84 -8.63 -2.17
CA HIS A 179 8.57 -8.28 -2.81
C HIS A 179 7.40 -8.69 -1.93
N ILE A 180 6.51 -7.75 -1.58
CA ILE A 180 5.23 -7.98 -0.93
C ILE A 180 4.14 -7.45 -1.87
N TYR A 181 3.22 -8.29 -2.32
CA TYR A 181 2.22 -7.85 -3.31
C TYR A 181 0.89 -8.58 -3.27
N GLY A 182 -0.15 -7.90 -3.75
CA GLY A 182 -1.48 -8.45 -3.96
C GLY A 182 -1.57 -9.34 -5.20
N GLU A 183 -1.95 -10.60 -5.02
CA GLU A 183 -2.38 -11.47 -6.12
C GLU A 183 -3.89 -11.34 -6.31
N SER A 184 -4.29 -10.57 -7.32
CA SER A 184 -5.69 -10.37 -7.69
C SER A 184 -6.14 -11.42 -8.70
N ASP A 185 -7.15 -12.22 -8.33
CA ASP A 185 -7.91 -13.04 -9.28
C ASP A 185 -8.49 -12.15 -10.39
N THR A 186 -8.05 -12.33 -11.64
CA THR A 186 -8.45 -11.48 -12.78
C THR A 186 -9.97 -11.42 -12.96
N LYS A 187 -10.66 -12.52 -12.63
CA LYS A 187 -12.14 -12.62 -12.64
C LYS A 187 -12.79 -11.77 -11.57
N GLN A 188 -12.21 -11.70 -10.37
CA GLN A 188 -12.74 -10.86 -9.28
C GLN A 188 -12.53 -9.38 -9.59
N SER A 189 -11.34 -9.00 -10.07
CA SER A 189 -11.01 -7.62 -10.46
C SER A 189 -11.94 -7.08 -11.57
N LEU A 190 -12.24 -7.92 -12.57
CA LEU A 190 -13.19 -7.58 -13.64
C LEU A 190 -14.64 -7.48 -13.12
N LEU A 191 -15.05 -8.34 -12.18
CA LEU A 191 -16.38 -8.26 -11.56
C LEU A 191 -16.57 -7.02 -10.67
N SER A 192 -15.54 -6.61 -9.92
CA SER A 192 -15.57 -5.36 -9.14
C SER A 192 -15.67 -4.12 -10.03
N LEU A 193 -15.05 -4.12 -11.22
CA LEU A 193 -15.11 -2.99 -12.16
C LEU A 193 -16.53 -2.71 -12.68
N PHE A 194 -17.39 -3.73 -12.75
CA PHE A 194 -18.82 -3.58 -13.09
C PHE A 194 -19.73 -3.35 -11.87
N GLY A 195 -19.17 -3.29 -10.64
CA GLY A 195 -19.95 -3.22 -9.41
C GLY A 195 -20.66 -4.52 -9.02
N ILE A 196 -20.32 -5.64 -9.66
CA ILE A 196 -20.93 -6.98 -9.45
C ILE A 196 -19.90 -7.90 -8.76
N GLY A 197 -19.18 -7.37 -7.76
CA GLY A 197 -18.06 -8.02 -7.08
C GLY A 197 -18.06 -7.80 -5.57
N GLY A 198 -17.62 -8.81 -4.81
CA GLY A 198 -17.70 -8.84 -3.34
C GLY A 198 -16.58 -8.10 -2.61
N GLY A 199 -16.44 -6.78 -2.84
CA GLY A 199 -15.47 -5.92 -2.16
C GLY A 199 -14.02 -6.04 -2.69
N HIS A 200 -13.11 -5.25 -2.12
CA HIS A 200 -11.68 -5.30 -2.49
C HIS A 200 -11.01 -6.57 -1.92
N PRO A 201 -10.18 -7.29 -2.70
CA PRO A 201 -9.65 -8.62 -2.34
C PRO A 201 -8.62 -8.62 -1.20
N LEU A 202 -8.21 -7.44 -0.74
CA LEU A 202 -7.26 -7.22 0.36
C LEU A 202 -7.87 -6.43 1.53
N LYS A 203 -9.18 -6.13 1.49
CA LYS A 203 -9.83 -5.36 2.55
C LYS A 203 -9.62 -6.02 3.91
N ASP A 204 -9.32 -5.18 4.91
CA ASP A 204 -9.12 -5.57 6.31
C ASP A 204 -7.88 -6.50 6.52
N VAL A 205 -6.89 -6.48 5.60
CA VAL A 205 -5.60 -7.20 5.74
C VAL A 205 -4.46 -6.23 6.03
N LYS A 206 -3.89 -6.25 7.25
CA LYS A 206 -2.68 -5.51 7.58
C LYS A 206 -1.45 -6.42 7.52
N VAL A 207 -0.38 -5.95 6.87
CA VAL A 207 0.93 -6.60 6.86
C VAL A 207 1.88 -5.83 7.78
N THR A 208 2.63 -6.55 8.60
CA THR A 208 3.72 -6.00 9.40
C THR A 208 5.02 -6.71 9.07
N LEU A 209 6.01 -5.96 8.60
CA LEU A 209 7.35 -6.43 8.27
C LEU A 209 8.31 -6.06 9.40
N TYR A 210 8.99 -7.06 9.97
CA TYR A 210 10.17 -6.88 10.80
C TYR A 210 11.40 -7.25 9.97
N ALA A 211 12.38 -6.36 9.82
CA ALA A 211 13.62 -6.64 9.08
C ALA A 211 14.75 -5.66 9.48
N PRO A 212 16.03 -6.00 9.24
CA PRO A 212 17.16 -5.07 9.41
C PRO A 212 16.94 -3.74 8.68
N HIS A 213 17.61 -2.67 9.12
CA HIS A 213 17.48 -1.34 8.51
C HIS A 213 17.78 -1.38 7.00
N VAL A 214 16.76 -1.07 6.19
CA VAL A 214 16.82 -1.03 4.73
C VAL A 214 16.29 0.32 4.27
N ALA A 215 17.11 1.10 3.58
CA ALA A 215 16.77 2.41 3.04
C ALA A 215 16.59 2.42 1.51
N ARG A 216 16.41 1.24 0.90
CA ARG A 216 15.92 1.13 -0.48
C ARG A 216 14.49 0.61 -0.44
N MET A 217 13.52 1.47 -0.69
CA MET A 217 12.09 1.21 -0.47
C MET A 217 11.29 1.73 -1.65
N SER A 218 10.41 0.89 -2.22
CA SER A 218 9.56 1.30 -3.33
C SER A 218 8.14 0.76 -3.22
N THR A 219 7.16 1.62 -3.48
CA THR A 219 5.74 1.28 -3.59
C THR A 219 5.28 1.41 -5.05
N SER A 220 4.28 0.62 -5.43
CA SER A 220 3.54 0.90 -6.66
C SER A 220 2.09 0.39 -6.65
N SER A 221 1.22 1.08 -7.38
CA SER A 221 -0.11 0.55 -7.75
C SER A 221 -1.05 0.31 -6.56
N GLY A 222 -1.50 1.37 -5.88
CA GLY A 222 -2.47 1.27 -4.78
C GLY A 222 -1.91 0.82 -3.43
N ALA A 223 -0.59 0.76 -3.25
CA ALA A 223 0.04 0.16 -2.07
C ALA A 223 0.68 1.19 -1.13
N GLU A 224 0.60 0.96 0.17
CA GLU A 224 1.04 1.89 1.22
C GLU A 224 2.21 1.28 2.02
N LEU A 225 3.21 2.10 2.36
CA LEU A 225 4.35 1.72 3.21
C LEU A 225 4.54 2.72 4.36
N GLU A 226 4.11 2.30 5.55
CA GLU A 226 4.21 3.02 6.83
C GLU A 226 5.51 2.59 7.55
N VAL A 227 6.38 3.52 7.92
CA VAL A 227 7.65 3.23 8.63
C VAL A 227 7.74 4.01 9.95
N PRO A 228 7.01 3.57 11.00
CA PRO A 228 6.83 4.30 12.26
C PRO A 228 7.94 3.96 13.27
N ALA A 229 9.19 3.95 12.79
CA ALA A 229 10.38 3.65 13.58
C ALA A 229 11.68 4.00 12.81
N PRO A 230 12.73 4.55 13.46
CA PRO A 230 13.90 5.07 12.75
C PRO A 230 14.70 4.07 11.89
N VAL A 231 14.90 4.43 10.63
CA VAL A 231 15.80 3.76 9.68
C VAL A 231 17.18 4.43 9.75
N ASN A 232 18.14 3.78 10.39
CA ASN A 232 19.49 4.33 10.59
C ASN A 232 20.55 3.55 9.80
N VAL A 233 21.00 4.12 8.69
CA VAL A 233 22.02 3.57 7.77
C VAL A 233 23.11 4.61 7.42
N PRO A 234 23.81 5.16 8.43
CA PRO A 234 24.66 6.33 8.25
C PRO A 234 25.83 6.00 7.30
N GLY A 235 26.01 6.82 6.26
CA GLY A 235 27.02 6.60 5.23
C GLY A 235 26.66 5.57 4.15
N GLN A 236 25.42 5.09 4.09
CA GLN A 236 24.90 4.31 2.95
C GLN A 236 23.94 5.16 2.10
N ASP A 237 23.83 4.82 0.81
CA ASP A 237 22.91 5.48 -0.11
C ASP A 237 21.48 4.92 0.04
N ALA A 238 20.51 5.82 0.14
CA ALA A 238 19.08 5.54 0.23
C ALA A 238 18.36 5.84 -1.10
N GLU A 239 17.34 5.03 -1.41
CA GLU A 239 16.52 5.13 -2.63
C GLU A 239 15.06 4.91 -2.23
N ILE A 240 14.27 5.98 -2.20
CA ILE A 240 12.83 5.92 -1.89
C ILE A 240 12.08 6.20 -3.19
N THR A 241 11.12 5.34 -3.58
CA THR A 241 10.42 5.50 -4.87
C THR A 241 8.97 5.03 -4.87
N ALA A 242 8.05 6.00 -4.95
CA ALA A 242 6.60 5.81 -5.01
C ALA A 242 6.07 5.96 -6.46
N SER A 243 5.02 5.22 -6.84
CA SER A 243 4.48 5.31 -8.21
C SER A 243 3.06 4.77 -8.42
N SER A 244 2.22 5.53 -9.13
CA SER A 244 0.86 5.12 -9.54
C SER A 244 -0.10 4.87 -8.36
N GLY A 245 -0.47 5.94 -7.62
CA GLY A 245 -1.44 5.81 -6.51
C GLY A 245 -0.89 5.01 -5.34
N SER A 246 0.30 5.30 -4.82
CA SER A 246 0.95 4.43 -3.84
C SER A 246 1.93 5.20 -2.96
N ASP A 247 1.83 5.08 -1.66
CA ASP A 247 2.33 6.12 -0.76
C ASP A 247 3.37 5.58 0.22
N ILE A 248 4.32 6.42 0.64
CA ILE A 248 5.40 6.06 1.57
C ILE A 248 5.49 7.12 2.67
N SER A 249 5.34 6.71 3.93
CA SER A 249 5.50 7.58 5.10
C SER A 249 6.61 7.06 6.02
N ILE A 250 7.57 7.91 6.39
CA ILE A 250 8.76 7.56 7.19
C ILE A 250 9.00 8.58 8.31
N GLU A 251 8.77 8.19 9.57
CA GLU A 251 8.99 9.07 10.74
C GLU A 251 10.45 9.56 10.85
N TRP A 252 11.44 8.71 10.55
CA TRP A 252 12.85 9.08 10.67
C TRP A 252 13.74 8.27 9.74
N LEU A 253 14.42 8.95 8.81
CA LEU A 253 15.48 8.39 7.97
C LEU A 253 16.83 9.04 8.27
N THR A 254 17.88 8.21 8.44
CA THR A 254 19.27 8.66 8.55
C THR A 254 20.15 7.88 7.60
N CYS A 255 20.79 8.56 6.64
CA CYS A 255 21.55 7.96 5.56
C CYS A 255 22.84 8.76 5.23
N GLY A 256 23.63 8.29 4.26
CA GLY A 256 24.76 9.03 3.70
C GLY A 256 24.35 9.94 2.56
N SER A 257 23.56 9.41 1.62
CA SER A 257 22.88 10.14 0.55
C SER A 257 21.44 9.62 0.41
N LEU A 258 20.55 10.44 -0.19
CA LEU A 258 19.19 10.07 -0.54
C LEU A 258 18.87 10.46 -1.98
N GLN A 259 18.33 9.51 -2.75
CA GLN A 259 17.50 9.78 -3.93
C GLN A 259 16.04 9.45 -3.58
N CYS A 260 15.13 10.39 -3.81
CA CYS A 260 13.72 10.27 -3.51
C CYS A 260 12.91 10.64 -4.76
N ASN A 261 12.20 9.67 -5.35
CA ASN A 261 11.48 9.84 -6.61
C ASN A 261 10.00 9.56 -6.41
N THR A 262 9.11 10.44 -6.85
CA THR A 262 7.69 10.13 -6.93
C THR A 262 7.09 10.43 -8.31
N SER A 263 6.06 9.67 -8.68
CA SER A 263 5.37 9.86 -9.95
C SER A 263 3.94 9.35 -10.02
N SER A 264 3.13 10.03 -10.82
CA SER A 264 1.79 9.58 -11.24
C SER A 264 0.79 9.40 -10.07
N GLY A 265 0.46 10.48 -9.34
CA GLY A 265 -0.53 10.43 -8.26
C GLY A 265 -0.08 9.59 -7.07
N ALA A 266 1.14 9.76 -6.59
CA ALA A 266 1.74 8.95 -5.53
C ALA A 266 2.56 9.87 -4.61
N ASP A 267 2.52 9.64 -3.30
CA ASP A 267 3.04 10.63 -2.35
C ASP A 267 4.15 10.05 -1.43
N ILE A 268 5.10 10.89 -1.01
CA ILE A 268 6.19 10.50 -0.10
C ILE A 268 6.36 11.52 1.02
N ASP A 269 6.09 11.08 2.25
CA ASP A 269 6.27 11.85 3.48
C ASP A 269 7.52 11.38 4.24
N ILE A 270 8.38 12.31 4.67
CA ILE A 270 9.49 12.02 5.60
C ILE A 270 9.55 13.11 6.68
N ASP A 271 9.07 12.80 7.88
CA ASP A 271 9.01 13.75 9.00
C ASP A 271 10.42 14.25 9.39
N ILE A 272 11.39 13.33 9.54
CA ILE A 272 12.77 13.65 9.94
C ILE A 272 13.76 12.99 8.97
N LEU A 273 14.54 13.80 8.27
CA LEU A 273 15.59 13.35 7.35
C LEU A 273 16.96 13.90 7.75
N THR A 274 17.89 13.01 8.10
CA THR A 274 19.31 13.35 8.29
C THR A 274 20.16 12.69 7.20
N THR A 275 20.86 13.48 6.40
CA THR A 275 21.72 13.01 5.30
C THR A 275 22.88 13.98 5.07
N LYS A 276 23.83 13.65 4.18
CA LYS A 276 24.74 14.66 3.61
C LYS A 276 24.15 15.28 2.36
N THR A 277 23.69 14.44 1.44
CA THR A 277 23.12 14.88 0.16
C THR A 277 21.70 14.32 -0.04
N ALA A 278 20.81 15.13 -0.58
CA ALA A 278 19.48 14.70 -0.99
C ALA A 278 19.14 15.13 -2.42
N ALA A 279 18.41 14.30 -3.14
CA ALA A 279 17.76 14.62 -4.40
C ALA A 279 16.28 14.21 -4.31
N PHE A 280 15.39 15.13 -4.67
CA PHE A 280 13.94 14.96 -4.65
C PHE A 280 13.38 15.24 -6.04
N ASP A 281 12.80 14.24 -6.69
CA ASP A 281 12.27 14.31 -8.05
C ASP A 281 10.77 13.97 -8.05
N ALA A 282 9.91 14.95 -8.37
CA ALA A 282 8.45 14.82 -8.36
C ALA A 282 7.84 15.07 -9.75
N SER A 283 6.92 14.20 -10.20
CA SER A 283 6.44 14.25 -11.59
C SER A 283 5.04 13.67 -11.86
N SER A 284 4.21 14.45 -12.56
CA SER A 284 2.86 14.02 -13.00
C SER A 284 1.84 13.92 -11.85
N GLY A 285 1.69 15.01 -11.09
CA GLY A 285 0.69 15.16 -10.02
C GLY A 285 0.93 14.22 -8.86
N SER A 286 2.08 14.33 -8.19
CA SER A 286 2.61 13.38 -7.22
C SER A 286 3.58 14.14 -6.30
N ASP A 287 3.45 14.01 -4.98
CA ASP A 287 4.02 15.00 -4.08
C ASP A 287 5.10 14.43 -3.13
N ILE A 288 6.04 15.28 -2.68
CA ILE A 288 7.08 14.93 -1.70
C ILE A 288 7.12 15.98 -0.59
N ASP A 289 6.77 15.60 0.64
CA ASP A 289 6.79 16.48 1.81
C ASP A 289 7.85 16.02 2.83
N ILE A 290 8.80 16.92 3.12
CA ILE A 290 9.93 16.70 4.05
C ILE A 290 9.85 17.73 5.17
N ASP A 291 9.35 17.34 6.34
CA ASP A 291 8.97 18.30 7.39
C ASP A 291 10.14 18.75 8.30
N ALA A 292 11.24 17.98 8.34
CA ALA A 292 12.51 18.39 8.95
C ALA A 292 13.75 17.71 8.31
N VAL A 293 14.35 18.36 7.30
CA VAL A 293 15.67 17.97 6.75
C VAL A 293 16.84 18.55 7.56
N THR A 294 17.93 17.80 7.65
CA THR A 294 19.28 18.28 7.97
C THR A 294 20.26 17.70 6.95
N ALA A 295 20.85 18.56 6.11
CA ALA A 295 21.73 18.17 5.00
C ALA A 295 22.87 19.16 4.70
N ASP A 296 23.95 18.70 4.06
CA ASP A 296 24.98 19.57 3.48
C ASP A 296 24.52 20.17 2.14
N SER A 297 23.89 19.35 1.29
CA SER A 297 23.29 19.82 0.04
C SER A 297 21.99 19.11 -0.28
N LEU A 298 21.05 19.83 -0.89
CA LEU A 298 19.87 19.22 -1.50
C LEU A 298 19.60 19.73 -2.90
N THR A 299 19.03 18.86 -3.73
CA THR A 299 18.44 19.20 -5.03
C THR A 299 16.97 18.82 -5.01
N ALA A 300 16.10 19.67 -5.54
CA ALA A 300 14.69 19.34 -5.74
C ALA A 300 14.22 19.77 -7.13
N ASP A 301 13.65 18.84 -7.89
CA ASP A 301 13.20 19.02 -9.27
C ASP A 301 11.72 18.63 -9.38
N ALA A 302 10.85 19.64 -9.48
CA ALA A 302 9.39 19.47 -9.57
C ALA A 302 8.92 19.72 -11.01
N THR A 303 8.23 18.74 -11.59
CA THR A 303 7.84 18.74 -13.00
C THR A 303 6.41 18.27 -13.21
N SER A 304 5.80 18.66 -14.33
CA SER A 304 4.53 18.09 -14.81
C SER A 304 3.40 18.10 -13.77
N GLY A 305 3.37 19.12 -12.90
CA GLY A 305 2.35 19.30 -11.86
C GLY A 305 2.51 18.44 -10.60
N GLY A 306 3.67 17.81 -10.35
CA GLY A 306 4.00 17.30 -9.00
C GLY A 306 4.62 18.39 -8.13
N ASP A 307 4.34 18.37 -6.83
CA ASP A 307 4.78 19.38 -5.86
C ASP A 307 5.82 18.83 -4.86
N ILE A 308 6.64 19.71 -4.26
CA ILE A 308 7.66 19.35 -3.26
C ILE A 308 7.66 20.39 -2.14
N SER A 309 7.47 19.98 -0.88
CA SER A 309 7.64 20.83 0.31
C SER A 309 8.86 20.40 1.13
N ILE A 310 9.73 21.35 1.48
CA ILE A 310 10.93 21.08 2.29
C ILE A 310 11.05 22.11 3.41
N ALA A 311 11.20 21.59 4.62
CA ALA A 311 11.41 22.32 5.87
C ALA A 311 12.66 21.81 6.59
N GLY A 312 13.24 22.62 7.49
CA GLY A 312 14.45 22.25 8.23
C GLY A 312 15.67 23.10 7.85
N ALA A 313 16.84 22.48 7.70
CA ALA A 313 18.10 23.19 7.42
C ALA A 313 18.98 22.48 6.38
N ALA A 314 19.63 23.27 5.51
CA ALA A 314 20.66 22.78 4.59
C ALA A 314 21.77 23.82 4.37
N ASN A 315 23.01 23.40 4.13
CA ASN A 315 24.10 24.35 3.81
C ASN A 315 23.98 24.91 2.38
N THR A 316 23.52 24.10 1.43
CA THR A 316 23.25 24.49 0.04
C THR A 316 21.98 23.85 -0.50
N ALA A 317 21.28 24.52 -1.43
CA ALA A 317 20.11 23.97 -2.10
C ALA A 317 20.04 24.39 -3.58
N THR A 318 19.67 23.49 -4.47
CA THR A 318 19.29 23.80 -5.87
C THR A 318 17.87 23.33 -6.11
N VAL A 319 16.95 24.26 -6.37
CA VAL A 319 15.53 23.94 -6.59
C VAL A 319 15.09 24.36 -7.97
N LYS A 320 14.45 23.45 -8.73
CA LYS A 320 13.97 23.71 -10.10
C LYS A 320 12.51 23.35 -10.24
N ALA A 321 11.71 24.27 -10.79
CA ALA A 321 10.28 24.04 -11.04
C ALA A 321 9.93 24.29 -12.51
N SER A 322 9.20 23.34 -13.11
CA SER A 322 8.82 23.38 -14.53
C SER A 322 7.46 22.73 -14.80
N SER A 323 6.86 23.05 -15.95
CA SER A 323 5.70 22.32 -16.50
C SER A 323 4.51 22.15 -15.55
N GLY A 324 4.33 23.10 -14.63
CA GLY A 324 3.23 23.12 -13.65
C GLY A 324 3.59 22.73 -12.22
N GLY A 325 4.77 22.13 -11.96
CA GLY A 325 5.16 21.72 -10.60
C GLY A 325 5.49 22.90 -9.68
N SER A 326 5.26 22.75 -8.38
CA SER A 326 5.50 23.77 -7.34
C SER A 326 6.45 23.29 -6.25
N ILE A 327 7.48 24.08 -5.94
CA ILE A 327 8.40 23.82 -4.82
C ILE A 327 8.16 24.82 -3.70
N ASN A 328 8.11 24.34 -2.45
CA ASN A 328 7.91 25.14 -1.25
C ASN A 328 9.08 24.96 -0.27
N VAL A 329 9.94 25.98 -0.18
CA VAL A 329 11.11 26.03 0.72
C VAL A 329 11.01 27.17 1.74
N ARG A 330 9.79 27.68 2.00
CA ARG A 330 9.53 28.75 3.00
C ARG A 330 9.98 28.42 4.42
N LYS A 331 10.02 27.12 4.76
CA LYS A 331 10.45 26.59 6.06
C LYS A 331 11.92 26.11 6.06
N LEU A 332 12.66 26.25 4.95
CA LEU A 332 14.03 25.77 4.80
C LEU A 332 15.05 26.88 5.14
N SER A 333 15.76 26.72 6.25
CA SER A 333 16.93 27.53 6.59
C SER A 333 18.12 27.09 5.73
N CYS A 334 18.39 27.81 4.65
CA CYS A 334 19.57 27.56 3.81
C CYS A 334 20.18 28.89 3.31
N PRO A 335 21.49 29.14 3.57
CA PRO A 335 22.15 30.39 3.20
C PRO A 335 22.41 30.51 1.69
N ALA A 336 22.50 29.38 0.97
CA ALA A 336 22.83 29.31 -0.45
C ALA A 336 21.79 28.49 -1.23
N ILE A 337 20.66 29.12 -1.55
CA ILE A 337 19.61 28.53 -2.42
C ILE A 337 19.72 29.09 -3.84
N THR A 338 20.04 28.22 -4.80
CA THR A 338 19.91 28.47 -6.25
C THR A 338 18.51 28.06 -6.71
N THR A 339 17.85 28.89 -7.52
CA THR A 339 16.50 28.62 -8.04
C THR A 339 16.48 28.69 -9.57
N ASP A 340 15.97 27.65 -10.23
CA ASP A 340 15.65 27.67 -11.67
C ASP A 340 14.14 27.52 -11.87
N LYS A 341 13.53 28.30 -12.76
CA LYS A 341 12.07 28.34 -12.88
C LYS A 341 11.62 28.62 -14.30
N SER A 342 11.20 27.58 -15.01
CA SER A 342 10.71 27.70 -16.38
C SER A 342 9.19 27.94 -16.45
N THR A 343 8.59 27.75 -17.63
CA THR A 343 7.17 27.96 -17.90
C THR A 343 6.30 27.03 -17.05
N GLY A 344 5.28 27.59 -16.40
CA GLY A 344 4.35 26.85 -15.52
C GLY A 344 4.89 26.50 -14.13
N GLY A 345 6.21 26.41 -13.93
CA GLY A 345 6.79 26.11 -12.61
C GLY A 345 6.59 27.22 -11.58
N THR A 346 6.47 26.85 -10.30
CA THR A 346 6.34 27.77 -9.16
C THR A 346 7.37 27.45 -8.08
N ILE A 347 7.97 28.48 -7.45
CA ILE A 347 8.87 28.30 -6.30
C ILE A 347 8.47 29.31 -5.22
N LYS A 348 8.23 28.81 -4.00
CA LYS A 348 7.86 29.58 -2.82
C LYS A 348 9.05 29.57 -1.85
N LYS A 349 9.66 30.74 -1.63
CA LYS A 349 10.68 31.02 -0.61
C LYS A 349 10.15 32.13 0.30
#